data_AF-A0A9E5QXR0-F1
#
_entry.id   AF-A0A9E5QXR0-F1
#
_cell.length_a   1.000
_cell.length_b   1.000
_cell.length_c   1.000
_cell.angle_alpha   90.00
_cell.angle_beta   90.00
_cell.angle_gamma   90.00
#
_symmetry.space_group_name_H-M   'P 1'
#
loop_
_entity.id
_entity.type
_entity.pdbx_description
1 polymer ?
#
loop_
_entity_poly.entity_id
_entity_poly.type
_entity_poly.pdbx_seq_one_letter_code
_entity_poly.pdbx_strand_id
1 'polypeptide(L)'
;MTTQPYPRRPMLAPLQHALGWLKAPARYWLTRALAAFLVTRLVVFAAAYLGEIALPSITGEGFYQADQVDTNIWLDMWARWDSGWYIGIVEGGYFFQPGLQSSVAFFPLYPLLTSLLEPIAGSPLAAGVLLSNLCLLGALIFLYLLTDLEFKDSATATRTVFYIAAFPTAFFFSAVYTESVFLLFAVGTLYFARA
;
A
#
# COMPACT_ATOMS: atom_id res chain seq x y z
N MET A 1 -16.40 45.09 41.62
CA MET A 1 -16.19 43.70 41.15
C MET A 1 -15.83 43.77 39.67
N THR A 2 -14.53 43.78 39.35
CA THR A 2 -14.03 43.87 37.97
C THR A 2 -13.82 42.45 37.44
N THR A 3 -14.64 42.03 36.48
CA THR A 3 -14.48 40.76 35.77
C THR A 3 -13.30 40.87 34.81
N GLN A 4 -12.18 40.25 35.17
CA GLN A 4 -11.04 40.05 34.26
C GLN A 4 -11.52 39.19 33.06
N PRO A 5 -11.33 39.64 31.80
CA PRO A 5 -11.70 38.84 30.65
C PRO A 5 -10.80 37.61 30.53
N TYR A 6 -11.41 36.43 30.41
CA TYR A 6 -10.69 35.17 30.18
C TYR A 6 -9.80 35.28 28.92
N PRO A 7 -8.52 34.89 28.97
CA PRO A 7 -7.67 34.89 27.79
C PRO A 7 -8.21 33.89 26.77
N ARG A 8 -8.62 34.37 25.59
CA ARG A 8 -8.99 33.52 24.46
C ARG A 8 -7.74 32.76 24.01
N ARG A 9 -7.68 31.45 24.26
CA ARG A 9 -6.64 30.60 23.65
C ARG A 9 -6.75 30.75 22.13
N PRO A 10 -5.66 31.07 21.41
CA PRO A 10 -5.71 31.18 19.96
C PRO A 10 -6.13 29.83 19.38
N MET A 11 -7.24 29.84 18.65
CA MET A 11 -7.89 28.67 18.04
C MET A 11 -6.96 27.89 17.07
N LEU A 12 -5.84 28.52 16.66
CA LEU A 12 -4.83 27.96 15.76
C LEU A 12 -3.68 27.24 16.47
N ALA A 13 -3.55 27.32 17.80
CA ALA A 13 -2.45 26.71 18.54
C ALA A 13 -2.31 25.18 18.34
N PRO A 14 -3.40 24.38 18.29
CA PRO A 14 -3.30 22.94 18.03
C PRO A 14 -2.74 22.64 16.64
N LEU A 15 -3.16 23.44 15.65
CA LEU A 15 -2.78 23.26 14.24
C LEU A 15 -1.33 23.68 14.01
N GLN A 16 -0.89 24.77 14.63
CA GLN A 16 0.51 25.20 14.63
C GLN A 16 1.42 24.18 15.33
N HIS A 17 0.97 23.59 16.44
CA HIS A 17 1.72 22.56 17.14
C HIS A 17 1.79 21.26 16.32
N ALA A 18 0.71 20.86 15.62
CA ALA A 18 0.70 19.72 14.72
C ALA A 18 1.60 19.91 13.49
N LEU A 19 1.58 21.09 12.86
CA LEU A 19 2.49 21.43 11.76
C LEU A 19 3.94 21.51 12.24
N GLY A 20 4.14 22.09 13.42
CA GLY A 20 5.40 22.10 14.16
C GLY A 20 5.85 20.72 14.57
N TRP A 21 4.92 19.74 14.69
CA TRP A 21 5.13 18.30 14.81
C TRP A 21 5.26 17.57 13.47
N LEU A 22 5.16 18.19 12.30
CA LEU A 22 5.52 17.52 11.04
C LEU A 22 6.91 17.93 10.54
N LYS A 23 7.35 19.15 10.88
CA LYS A 23 8.57 19.78 10.33
C LYS A 23 9.92 19.52 11.04
N ALA A 24 10.00 18.65 12.04
CA ALA A 24 11.22 18.45 12.82
C ALA A 24 12.07 17.39 12.14
N PRO A 25 13.39 17.58 12.09
CA PRO A 25 14.30 16.66 11.40
C PRO A 25 14.20 15.21 11.89
N ALA A 26 13.98 15.00 13.20
CA ALA A 26 13.98 13.68 13.84
C ALA A 26 12.90 12.69 13.33
N ARG A 27 11.95 13.16 12.52
CA ARG A 27 10.81 12.38 12.01
C ARG A 27 10.65 12.46 10.50
N TYR A 28 11.64 13.00 9.80
CA TYR A 28 11.60 13.06 8.33
C TYR A 28 11.43 11.66 7.73
N TRP A 29 12.01 10.64 8.34
CA TRP A 29 11.81 9.25 7.92
C TRP A 29 10.33 8.85 7.82
N LEU A 30 9.51 9.28 8.78
CA LEU A 30 8.09 8.97 8.79
C LEU A 30 7.32 9.94 7.89
N THR A 31 7.53 11.24 8.04
CA THR A 31 6.72 12.24 7.32
C THR A 31 6.99 12.24 5.83
N ARG A 32 8.22 11.95 5.38
CA ARG A 32 8.56 11.84 3.95
C ARG A 32 8.06 10.54 3.34
N ALA A 33 8.18 9.40 4.04
CA ALA A 33 7.60 8.14 3.58
C ALA A 33 6.07 8.22 3.48
N LEU A 34 5.40 8.80 4.49
CA LEU A 34 3.95 9.04 4.46
C LEU A 34 3.55 9.99 3.34
N ALA A 35 4.30 11.08 3.13
CA ALA A 35 4.02 12.00 2.03
C ALA A 35 4.18 11.33 0.66
N ALA A 36 5.26 10.57 0.46
CA ALA A 36 5.48 9.80 -0.76
C ALA A 36 4.35 8.80 -1.00
N PHE A 37 3.95 8.04 0.03
CA PHE A 37 2.83 7.12 -0.03
C PHE A 37 1.53 7.85 -0.40
N LEU A 38 1.08 8.82 0.40
CA LEU A 38 -0.22 9.47 0.20
C LEU A 38 -0.31 10.17 -1.16
N VAL A 39 0.70 10.95 -1.54
CA VAL A 39 0.70 11.68 -2.82
C VAL A 39 0.66 10.71 -3.99
N THR A 40 1.51 9.68 -3.98
CA THR A 40 1.55 8.74 -5.11
C THR A 40 0.32 7.86 -5.15
N ARG A 41 -0.19 7.39 -4.01
CA ARG A 41 -1.40 6.56 -3.97
C ARG A 41 -2.62 7.33 -4.43
N LEU A 42 -2.77 8.62 -4.09
CA LEU A 42 -3.84 9.45 -4.64
C LEU A 42 -3.79 9.49 -6.18
N VAL A 43 -2.60 9.69 -6.76
CA VAL A 43 -2.42 9.72 -8.22
C VAL A 43 -2.70 8.34 -8.85
N VAL A 44 -2.15 7.27 -8.27
CA VAL A 44 -2.31 5.91 -8.80
C VAL A 44 -3.76 5.45 -8.69
N PHE A 45 -4.45 5.70 -7.57
CA PHE A 45 -5.87 5.38 -7.42
C PHE A 45 -6.74 6.19 -8.38
N ALA A 46 -6.45 7.48 -8.57
CA ALA A 46 -7.16 8.30 -9.54
C ALA A 46 -6.93 7.79 -10.98
N ALA A 47 -5.69 7.44 -11.33
CA ALA A 47 -5.35 6.90 -12.64
C ALA A 47 -6.01 5.54 -12.89
N ALA A 48 -6.01 4.64 -11.90
CA ALA A 48 -6.67 3.34 -11.99
C ALA A 48 -8.19 3.49 -12.14
N TYR A 49 -8.81 4.40 -11.37
CA TYR A 49 -10.24 4.69 -11.47
C TYR A 49 -10.63 5.26 -12.85
N LEU A 50 -9.85 6.23 -13.36
CA LEU A 50 -10.06 6.78 -14.70
C LEU A 50 -9.82 5.73 -15.78
N GLY A 51 -8.82 4.86 -15.60
CA GLY A 51 -8.53 3.74 -16.48
C GLY A 51 -9.71 2.79 -16.58
N GLU A 52 -10.31 2.43 -15.45
CA GLU A 52 -11.47 1.54 -15.42
C GLU A 52 -12.72 2.13 -16.08
N ILE A 53 -12.93 3.43 -15.95
CA ILE A 53 -14.06 4.12 -16.61
C ILE A 53 -13.81 4.29 -18.12
N ALA A 54 -12.57 4.58 -18.52
CA ALA A 54 -12.24 4.86 -19.91
C ALA A 54 -12.05 3.59 -20.74
N LEU A 55 -11.58 2.50 -20.12
CA LEU A 55 -11.30 1.22 -20.75
C LEU A 55 -12.16 0.16 -20.08
N PRO A 56 -13.31 -0.20 -20.67
CA PRO A 56 -14.14 -1.28 -20.15
C PRO A 56 -13.29 -2.55 -20.01
N SER A 57 -13.31 -3.14 -18.82
CA SER A 57 -12.62 -4.39 -18.54
C SER A 57 -13.01 -5.47 -19.55
N ILE A 58 -12.01 -6.10 -20.17
CA ILE A 58 -12.24 -7.25 -21.07
C ILE A 58 -12.73 -8.40 -20.19
N THR A 59 -13.96 -8.83 -20.41
CA THR A 59 -14.56 -9.97 -19.73
C THR A 59 -14.35 -11.25 -20.55
N GLY A 60 -13.98 -12.36 -19.91
CA GLY A 60 -13.75 -13.63 -20.59
C GLY A 60 -13.04 -14.67 -19.71
N GLU A 61 -13.04 -15.93 -20.15
CA GLU A 61 -12.32 -17.02 -19.47
C GLU A 61 -10.83 -16.69 -19.33
N GLY A 62 -10.30 -16.80 -18.10
CA GLY A 62 -8.89 -16.53 -17.79
C GLY A 62 -8.58 -15.11 -17.26
N PHE A 63 -9.55 -14.19 -17.28
CA PHE A 63 -9.42 -12.91 -16.59
C PHE A 63 -10.16 -13.00 -15.25
N TYR A 64 -9.42 -12.99 -14.14
CA TYR A 64 -10.07 -12.88 -12.85
C TYR A 64 -10.73 -11.51 -12.72
N GLN A 65 -12.03 -11.56 -12.52
CA GLN A 65 -12.86 -10.46 -12.08
C GLN A 65 -13.45 -10.94 -10.77
N ALA A 66 -13.34 -10.13 -9.70
CA ALA A 66 -14.11 -10.42 -8.49
C ALA A 66 -15.56 -10.63 -8.93
N ASP A 67 -16.15 -11.75 -8.53
CA ASP A 67 -17.44 -12.22 -9.04
C ASP A 67 -18.47 -11.08 -9.10
N GLN A 68 -19.35 -11.15 -10.10
CA GLN A 68 -20.31 -10.12 -10.54
C GLN A 68 -21.38 -9.70 -9.50
N VAL A 69 -21.09 -9.79 -8.21
CA VAL A 69 -22.02 -9.62 -7.10
C VAL A 69 -21.71 -8.37 -6.26
N ASP A 70 -20.47 -7.89 -6.21
CA ASP A 70 -20.11 -6.65 -5.49
C ASP A 70 -19.39 -5.65 -6.40
N THR A 71 -20.17 -4.82 -7.10
CA THR A 71 -19.68 -3.78 -8.02
C THR A 71 -19.04 -2.59 -7.28
N ASN A 72 -17.93 -2.81 -6.57
CA ASN A 72 -17.15 -1.73 -5.98
C ASN A 72 -15.93 -1.42 -6.84
N ILE A 73 -16.11 -0.51 -7.78
CA ILE A 73 -15.06 -0.02 -8.69
C ILE A 73 -13.77 0.40 -7.95
N TRP A 74 -13.86 0.84 -6.69
CA TRP A 74 -12.69 1.22 -5.89
C TRP A 74 -11.81 0.04 -5.47
N LEU A 75 -12.38 -1.16 -5.45
CA LEU A 75 -11.69 -2.41 -5.13
C LEU A 75 -11.40 -3.22 -6.41
N ASP A 76 -12.34 -3.28 -7.34
CA ASP A 76 -12.25 -4.11 -8.56
C ASP A 76 -11.07 -3.74 -9.48
N MET A 77 -10.67 -2.46 -9.47
CA MET A 77 -9.50 -2.00 -10.24
C MET A 77 -8.17 -2.63 -9.75
N TRP A 78 -8.14 -3.19 -8.54
CA TRP A 78 -6.97 -3.82 -7.93
C TRP A 78 -6.96 -5.35 -8.03
N ALA A 79 -8.03 -5.95 -8.57
CA ALA A 79 -8.14 -7.38 -8.84
C ALA A 79 -7.91 -7.62 -10.33
N ARG A 80 -6.64 -7.84 -10.74
CA ARG A 80 -6.30 -8.09 -12.16
C ARG A 80 -5.30 -9.21 -12.33
N TRP A 81 -5.51 -10.02 -13.36
CA TRP A 81 -4.65 -11.14 -13.74
C TRP A 81 -4.44 -12.11 -12.56
N ASP A 82 -3.23 -12.17 -12.00
CA ASP A 82 -2.87 -13.14 -10.97
C ASP A 82 -3.49 -12.86 -9.60
N SER A 83 -4.11 -11.70 -9.40
CA SER A 83 -4.93 -11.42 -8.21
C SER A 83 -5.98 -12.51 -7.96
N GLY A 84 -6.51 -13.11 -9.02
CA GLY A 84 -7.46 -14.21 -8.90
C GLY A 84 -6.92 -15.48 -8.30
N TRP A 85 -5.65 -15.79 -8.56
CA TRP A 85 -5.00 -16.92 -7.92
C TRP A 85 -4.86 -16.69 -6.42
N TYR A 86 -4.45 -15.49 -6.02
CA TYR A 86 -4.33 -15.16 -4.59
C TYR A 86 -5.68 -15.18 -3.88
N ILE A 87 -6.72 -14.56 -4.47
CA ILE A 87 -8.06 -14.54 -3.88
C ILE A 87 -8.67 -15.95 -3.85
N GLY A 88 -8.57 -16.71 -4.94
CA GLY A 88 -9.05 -18.08 -5.00
C GLY A 88 -8.38 -19.01 -3.97
N ILE A 89 -7.09 -18.79 -3.66
CA ILE A 89 -6.42 -19.51 -2.56
C ILE A 89 -7.00 -19.11 -1.19
N VAL A 90 -7.34 -17.84 -0.97
CA VAL A 90 -7.95 -17.38 0.29
C VAL A 90 -9.34 -17.99 0.47
N GLU A 91 -10.15 -18.00 -0.59
CA GLU A 91 -11.54 -18.49 -0.55
C GLU A 91 -11.67 -20.02 -0.56
N GLY A 92 -10.89 -20.68 -1.42
CA GLY A 92 -11.04 -22.11 -1.73
C GLY A 92 -9.82 -22.97 -1.40
N GLY A 93 -8.72 -22.36 -0.96
CA GLY A 93 -7.46 -23.06 -0.70
C GLY A 93 -6.67 -23.41 -1.97
N TYR A 94 -5.59 -24.17 -1.77
CA TYR A 94 -4.76 -24.64 -2.87
C TYR A 94 -5.42 -25.80 -3.62
N PHE A 95 -5.29 -25.79 -4.95
CA PHE A 95 -5.72 -26.89 -5.82
C PHE A 95 -4.64 -27.24 -6.84
N PHE A 96 -4.66 -28.50 -7.29
CA PHE A 96 -3.77 -29.01 -8.30
C PHE A 96 -4.53 -29.87 -9.29
N GLN A 97 -4.40 -29.55 -10.58
CA GLN A 97 -4.99 -30.31 -11.67
C GLN A 97 -3.95 -30.56 -12.77
N PRO A 98 -3.56 -31.83 -13.02
CA PRO A 98 -2.60 -32.16 -14.07
C PRO A 98 -3.05 -31.66 -15.45
N GLY A 99 -2.13 -31.02 -16.19
CA GLY A 99 -2.38 -30.52 -17.53
C GLY A 99 -3.10 -29.16 -17.60
N LEU A 100 -3.41 -28.54 -16.46
CA LEU A 100 -4.05 -27.23 -16.37
C LEU A 100 -3.31 -26.30 -15.40
N GLN A 101 -3.57 -25.00 -15.50
CA GLN A 101 -3.08 -24.02 -14.55
C GLN A 101 -3.62 -24.34 -13.15
N SER A 102 -2.78 -24.18 -12.13
CA SER A 102 -3.07 -24.59 -10.76
C SER A 102 -2.48 -23.59 -9.77
N SER A 103 -3.10 -23.44 -8.61
CA SER A 103 -2.66 -22.44 -7.61
C SER A 103 -1.35 -22.82 -6.91
N VAL A 104 -0.87 -24.06 -7.05
CA VAL A 104 0.40 -24.52 -6.44
C VAL A 104 1.66 -23.75 -6.91
N ALA A 105 1.58 -22.98 -7.99
CA ALA A 105 2.67 -22.10 -8.43
C ALA A 105 2.85 -20.85 -7.54
N PHE A 106 1.85 -20.50 -6.73
CA PHE A 106 1.82 -19.28 -5.93
C PHE A 106 2.29 -19.54 -4.50
N PHE A 107 3.23 -18.73 -4.00
CA PHE A 107 3.78 -18.87 -2.66
C PHE A 107 2.76 -18.56 -1.55
N PRO A 108 2.80 -19.27 -0.41
CA PRO A 108 1.72 -19.24 0.58
C PRO A 108 1.69 -18.01 1.49
N LEU A 109 2.79 -17.26 1.60
CA LEU A 109 2.88 -16.15 2.55
C LEU A 109 1.83 -15.07 2.27
N TYR A 110 1.65 -14.69 1.01
CA TYR A 110 0.72 -13.61 0.67
C TYR A 110 -0.76 -14.00 0.89
N PRO A 111 -1.25 -15.16 0.39
CA PRO A 111 -2.58 -15.65 0.74
C PRO A 111 -2.79 -15.81 2.24
N LEU A 112 -1.79 -16.33 2.98
CA LEU A 112 -1.88 -16.50 4.43
C LEU A 112 -2.04 -15.16 5.16
N LEU A 113 -1.27 -14.14 4.81
CA LEU A 113 -1.41 -12.81 5.41
C LEU A 113 -2.75 -12.16 5.02
N THR A 114 -3.21 -12.41 3.80
CA THR A 114 -4.49 -11.89 3.31
C THR A 114 -5.66 -12.52 4.07
N SER A 115 -5.67 -13.84 4.27
CA SER A 115 -6.73 -14.53 5.02
C SER A 115 -6.77 -14.13 6.49
N LEU A 116 -5.63 -13.77 7.09
CA LEU A 116 -5.58 -13.22 8.46
C LEU A 116 -6.21 -11.82 8.55
N LEU A 117 -6.16 -11.03 7.47
CA LEU A 117 -6.73 -9.67 7.42
C LEU A 117 -8.18 -9.64 6.94
N GLU A 118 -8.63 -10.68 6.23
CA GLU A 118 -9.98 -10.82 5.69
C GLU A 118 -11.09 -10.52 6.71
N PRO A 119 -11.09 -11.06 7.94
CA PRO A 119 -12.16 -10.80 8.91
C PRO A 119 -12.29 -9.32 9.30
N ILE A 120 -11.21 -8.55 9.15
CA ILE A 120 -11.17 -7.11 9.48
C ILE A 120 -11.54 -6.28 8.25
N ALA A 121 -11.13 -6.70 7.06
CA ALA A 121 -11.36 -5.98 5.81
C ALA A 121 -12.73 -6.27 5.17
N GLY A 122 -13.37 -7.38 5.53
CA GLY A 122 -14.71 -7.78 5.08
C GLY A 122 -14.74 -8.61 3.80
N SER A 123 -13.66 -8.63 3.01
CA SER A 123 -13.51 -9.52 1.86
C SER A 123 -12.04 -9.82 1.55
N PRO A 124 -11.73 -10.92 0.84
CA PRO A 124 -10.36 -11.25 0.40
C PRO A 124 -9.73 -10.15 -0.45
N LEU A 125 -10.52 -9.53 -1.34
CA LEU A 125 -10.07 -8.43 -2.19
C LEU A 125 -9.69 -7.20 -1.35
N ALA A 126 -10.57 -6.77 -0.45
CA ALA A 126 -10.29 -5.64 0.43
C ALA A 126 -9.07 -5.91 1.32
N ALA A 127 -8.93 -7.14 1.82
CA ALA A 127 -7.79 -7.56 2.62
C ALA A 127 -6.47 -7.52 1.83
N GLY A 128 -6.48 -8.00 0.58
CA GLY A 128 -5.30 -8.00 -0.28
C GLY A 128 -4.83 -6.58 -0.61
N VAL A 129 -5.77 -5.68 -0.95
CA VAL A 129 -5.46 -4.26 -1.20
C VAL A 129 -4.94 -3.58 0.06
N LEU A 130 -5.57 -3.82 1.22
CA LEU A 130 -5.12 -3.28 2.50
C LEU A 130 -3.71 -3.78 2.83
N LEU A 131 -3.46 -5.08 2.72
CA LEU A 131 -2.16 -5.70 2.96
C LEU A 131 -1.07 -5.08 2.09
N SER A 132 -1.30 -5.02 0.77
CA SER A 132 -0.34 -4.48 -0.19
C SER A 132 0.04 -3.03 0.14
N ASN A 133 -0.94 -2.20 0.51
CA ASN A 133 -0.69 -0.80 0.85
C ASN A 133 0.00 -0.61 2.21
N LEU A 134 -0.36 -1.42 3.23
CA LEU A 134 0.34 -1.41 4.53
C LEU A 134 1.79 -1.85 4.38
N CYS A 135 2.04 -2.91 3.61
CA CYS A 135 3.38 -3.39 3.33
C CYS A 135 4.20 -2.38 2.52
N LEU A 136 3.59 -1.71 1.53
CA LEU A 136 4.26 -0.63 0.79
C LEU A 136 4.67 0.50 1.73
N LEU A 137 3.78 0.96 2.62
CA LEU A 137 4.11 2.02 3.57
C LEU A 137 5.29 1.61 4.47
N GLY A 138 5.26 0.39 5.01
CA GLY A 138 6.38 -0.16 5.79
C GLY A 138 7.69 -0.21 4.97
N ALA A 139 7.60 -0.63 3.71
CA ALA A 139 8.74 -0.71 2.81
C ALA A 139 9.36 0.66 2.54
N LEU A 140 8.53 1.69 2.32
CA LEU A 140 9.01 3.07 2.13
C LEU A 140 9.68 3.63 3.40
N ILE A 141 9.17 3.30 4.58
CA ILE A 141 9.78 3.69 5.85
C ILE A 141 11.18 3.07 5.99
N PHE A 142 11.30 1.75 5.82
CA PHE A 142 12.60 1.08 5.91
C PHE A 142 13.56 1.51 4.80
N LEU A 143 13.06 1.74 3.58
CA LEU A 143 13.87 2.22 2.47
C LEU A 143 14.39 3.64 2.73
N TYR A 144 13.58 4.52 3.31
CA TYR A 144 14.06 5.83 3.75
C TYR A 144 15.19 5.66 4.76
N LEU A 145 14.95 4.87 5.83
CA LEU A 145 15.90 4.68 6.92
C LEU A 145 17.22 4.10 6.42
N LEU A 146 17.16 3.08 5.57
CA LEU A 146 18.33 2.47 4.94
C LEU A 146 19.09 3.48 4.08
N THR A 147 18.40 4.25 3.24
CA THR A 147 19.07 5.24 2.36
C THR A 147 19.73 6.35 3.17
N ASP A 148 19.07 6.84 4.22
CA ASP A 148 19.64 7.86 5.11
C ASP A 148 20.83 7.31 5.91
N LEU A 149 20.77 6.05 6.35
CA LEU A 149 21.87 5.36 7.01
C LEU A 149 23.12 5.26 6.12
N GLU A 150 22.95 4.88 4.86
CA GLU A 150 24.04 4.67 3.90
C GLU A 150 24.67 5.98 3.43
N PHE A 151 23.84 6.95 3.04
CA PHE A 151 24.29 8.15 2.36
C PHE A 151 24.38 9.38 3.27
N LYS A 152 23.79 9.33 4.48
CA LYS A 152 23.70 10.45 5.42
C LYS A 152 23.11 11.71 4.77
N ASP A 153 22.19 11.50 3.83
CA ASP A 153 21.53 12.57 3.07
C ASP A 153 20.02 12.32 2.96
N SER A 154 19.29 13.05 3.80
CA SER A 154 17.83 13.05 3.83
C SER A 154 17.17 13.44 2.51
N ALA A 155 17.83 14.25 1.66
CA ALA A 155 17.29 14.64 0.36
C ALA A 155 17.36 13.47 -0.63
N THR A 156 18.44 12.70 -0.60
CA THR A 156 18.56 11.45 -1.36
C THR A 156 17.57 10.40 -0.85
N ALA A 157 17.46 10.19 0.47
CA ALA A 157 16.46 9.28 1.04
C ALA A 157 15.02 9.63 0.65
N THR A 158 14.68 10.94 0.66
CA THR A 158 13.38 11.43 0.21
C THR A 158 13.15 11.10 -1.27
N ARG A 159 14.10 11.42 -2.15
CA ARG A 159 13.96 11.14 -3.59
C ARG A 159 13.79 9.64 -3.88
N THR A 160 14.56 8.79 -3.20
CA THR A 160 14.48 7.33 -3.35
C THR A 160 13.08 6.79 -3.08
N VAL A 161 12.45 7.16 -1.96
CA VAL A 161 11.10 6.69 -1.65
C VAL A 161 10.04 7.24 -2.61
N PHE A 162 10.20 8.49 -3.08
CA PHE A 162 9.31 9.05 -4.10
C PHE A 162 9.46 8.33 -5.45
N TYR A 163 10.68 8.04 -5.89
CA TYR A 163 10.91 7.37 -7.17
C TYR A 163 10.37 5.94 -7.18
N ILE A 164 10.58 5.16 -6.11
CA ILE A 164 9.98 3.82 -5.99
C ILE A 164 8.45 3.90 -5.98
N ALA A 165 7.87 4.83 -5.21
CA ALA A 165 6.42 4.94 -5.06
C ALA A 165 5.73 5.54 -6.30
N ALA A 166 6.43 6.30 -7.15
CA ALA A 166 5.90 6.96 -8.33
C ALA A 166 6.32 6.29 -9.66
N PHE A 167 7.12 5.22 -9.61
CA PHE A 167 7.53 4.49 -10.81
C PHE A 167 6.30 4.03 -11.62
N PRO A 168 6.33 4.02 -12.97
CA PRO A 168 5.12 3.72 -13.77
C PRO A 168 4.42 2.41 -13.42
N THR A 169 5.16 1.39 -12.97
CA THR A 169 4.59 0.10 -12.55
C THR A 169 4.29 0.01 -11.05
N ALA A 170 4.38 1.12 -10.31
CA ALA A 170 4.13 1.15 -8.86
C ALA A 170 2.66 0.89 -8.48
N PHE A 171 1.76 0.73 -9.44
CA PHE A 171 0.38 0.26 -9.19
C PHE A 171 0.35 -1.20 -8.71
N PHE A 172 1.34 -2.03 -9.08
CA PHE A 172 1.49 -3.39 -8.54
C PHE A 172 1.68 -3.41 -7.02
N PHE A 173 2.20 -2.32 -6.44
CA PHE A 173 2.32 -2.19 -4.99
C PHE A 173 0.98 -1.91 -4.26
N SER A 174 -0.09 -1.62 -4.99
CA SER A 174 -1.44 -1.46 -4.43
C SER A 174 -2.41 -2.56 -4.85
N ALA A 175 -2.11 -3.28 -5.93
CA ALA A 175 -2.89 -4.41 -6.40
C ALA A 175 -2.77 -5.63 -5.47
N VAL A 176 -3.66 -6.62 -5.62
CA VAL A 176 -3.61 -7.88 -4.86
C VAL A 176 -2.48 -8.75 -5.40
N TYR A 177 -1.27 -8.47 -4.93
CA TYR A 177 0.01 -8.94 -5.45
C TYR A 177 1.08 -8.99 -4.36
N THR A 178 2.08 -9.86 -4.54
CA THR A 178 3.16 -10.10 -3.56
C THR A 178 4.19 -8.99 -3.43
N GLU A 179 4.21 -8.04 -4.35
CA GLU A 179 5.32 -7.14 -4.64
C GLU A 179 5.63 -6.23 -3.45
N SER A 180 4.60 -5.73 -2.77
CA SER A 180 4.77 -4.90 -1.56
C SER A 180 5.27 -5.70 -0.36
N VAL A 181 4.82 -6.95 -0.22
CA VAL A 181 5.31 -7.86 0.82
C VAL A 181 6.79 -8.18 0.57
N PHE A 182 7.13 -8.55 -0.66
CA PHE A 182 8.50 -8.78 -1.09
C PHE A 182 9.39 -7.56 -0.81
N LEU A 183 8.96 -6.36 -1.25
CA LEU A 183 9.73 -5.14 -1.08
C LEU A 183 9.97 -4.83 0.40
N LEU A 184 8.94 -4.94 1.24
CA LEU A 184 9.05 -4.73 2.70
C LEU A 184 10.09 -5.65 3.33
N PHE A 185 10.02 -6.95 3.06
CA PHE A 185 10.97 -7.90 3.63
C PHE A 185 12.37 -7.71 3.07
N ALA A 186 12.52 -7.46 1.77
CA ALA A 186 13.81 -7.23 1.14
C ALA A 186 14.53 -6.01 1.74
N VAL A 187 13.86 -4.85 1.78
CA VAL A 187 14.46 -3.62 2.33
C VAL A 187 14.61 -3.68 3.86
N GLY A 188 13.67 -4.34 4.55
CA GLY A 188 13.76 -4.60 5.99
C GLY A 188 14.98 -5.46 6.34
N THR A 189 15.22 -6.56 5.63
CA THR A 189 16.40 -7.41 5.82
C THR A 189 17.69 -6.62 5.59
N LEU A 190 17.76 -5.82 4.52
CA LEU A 190 18.95 -5.00 4.24
C LEU A 190 19.19 -3.94 5.33
N TYR A 191 18.12 -3.29 5.81
CA TYR A 191 18.20 -2.33 6.90
C TYR A 191 18.76 -2.98 8.19
N PHE A 192 18.18 -4.10 8.62
CA PHE A 192 18.63 -4.78 9.84
C PHE A 192 20.00 -5.45 9.71
N ALA A 193 20.46 -5.73 8.49
CA ALA A 193 21.83 -6.20 8.27
C ALA A 193 22.89 -5.08 8.38
N ARG A 194 22.47 -3.81 8.29
CA ARG A 194 23.35 -2.64 8.30
C ARG A 194 23.31 -1.85 9.62
N ALA A 195 22.16 -1.84 10.30
CA ALA A 195 21.93 -1.17 11.57
C ALA A 195 22.62 -1.89 12.74
#